data_AF-A0A6B2FKM6-F1
#
_entry.id   AF-A0A6B2FKM6-F1
#
_cell.length_a   1.000
_cell.length_b   1.000
_cell.length_c   1.000
_cell.angle_alpha   90.00
_cell.angle_beta   90.00
_cell.angle_gamma   90.00
#
_symmetry.space_group_name_H-M   'P 1'
#
loop_
_entity.id
_entity.type
_entity.pdbx_description
1 polymer ?
#
loop_
_entity_poly.entity_id
_entity_poly.type
_entity_poly.pdbx_seq_one_letter_code
_entity_poly.pdbx_strand_id
1 'polypeptide(L)'
;MVSTEHTRLMQPGARAALVASLESWRYFALMLCPPLYWALVNAQGMVHIVVLAMIALASVLVWRLWLDARLFRQINWSDAEAGQTLGEALAIIWQRPALRTMAFEARWRGASRLLHQAGYATVMVWIVWLGAMLWVWWGIFP
;
A
#
# COMPACT_ATOMS: atom_id res chain seq x y z
N MET A 1 -2.78 15.90 -30.05
CA MET A 1 -1.54 15.91 -29.25
C MET A 1 -1.65 14.82 -28.18
N VAL A 2 -1.18 13.62 -28.48
CA VAL A 2 -1.05 12.53 -27.49
C VAL A 2 0.02 12.98 -26.50
N SER A 3 -0.32 13.10 -25.22
CA SER A 3 0.56 13.74 -24.25
C SER A 3 1.89 12.98 -24.14
N THR A 4 2.99 13.72 -24.24
CA THR A 4 4.36 13.23 -24.13
C THR A 4 4.67 12.60 -22.76
N GLU A 5 3.77 12.73 -21.78
CA GLU A 5 3.80 12.02 -20.49
C GLU A 5 3.46 10.53 -20.63
N HIS A 6 2.42 10.19 -21.41
CA HIS A 6 1.96 8.81 -21.54
C HIS A 6 3.04 7.90 -22.13
N THR A 7 3.82 8.44 -23.08
CA THR A 7 4.96 7.75 -23.69
C THR A 7 6.16 7.63 -22.75
N ARG A 8 6.39 8.60 -21.85
CA ARG A 8 7.45 8.53 -20.83
C ARG A 8 7.13 7.52 -19.73
N LEU A 9 5.88 7.45 -19.30
CA LEU A 9 5.44 6.54 -18.24
C LEU A 9 5.35 5.08 -18.72
N MET A 10 5.16 4.86 -20.02
CA MET A 10 5.28 3.56 -20.67
C MET A 10 6.74 3.10 -20.87
N GLN A 11 7.75 3.96 -20.64
CA GLN A 11 9.13 3.54 -20.76
C GLN A 11 9.44 2.45 -19.72
N PRO A 12 10.18 1.39 -20.11
CA PRO A 12 10.50 0.28 -19.22
C PRO A 12 11.23 0.75 -17.95
N GLY A 13 12.02 1.83 -18.02
CA GLY A 13 12.70 2.44 -16.88
C GLY A 13 11.74 3.05 -15.84
N ALA A 14 10.70 3.77 -16.28
CA ALA A 14 9.72 4.35 -15.36
C ALA A 14 8.96 3.24 -14.64
N ARG A 15 8.43 2.26 -15.38
CA ARG A 15 7.76 1.08 -14.82
C ARG A 15 8.63 0.33 -13.82
N ALA A 16 9.91 0.10 -14.14
CA ALA A 16 10.83 -0.54 -13.22
C ALA A 16 11.00 0.25 -11.92
N ALA A 17 11.12 1.58 -11.99
CA ALA A 17 11.22 2.45 -10.82
C ALA A 17 9.96 2.41 -9.94
N LEU A 18 8.75 2.40 -10.54
CA LEU A 18 7.52 2.23 -9.77
C LEU A 18 7.45 0.85 -9.12
N VAL A 19 7.71 -0.23 -9.87
CA VAL A 19 7.67 -1.59 -9.30
C VAL A 19 8.66 -1.71 -8.16
N ALA A 20 9.89 -1.20 -8.31
CA ALA A 20 10.88 -1.18 -7.24
C ALA A 20 10.38 -0.38 -6.02
N SER A 21 9.73 0.76 -6.25
CA SER A 21 9.13 1.57 -5.19
C SER A 21 7.95 0.85 -4.51
N LEU A 22 7.10 0.14 -5.24
CA LEU A 22 6.01 -0.66 -4.68
C LEU A 22 6.54 -1.87 -3.91
N GLU A 23 7.64 -2.47 -4.34
CA GLU A 23 8.34 -3.55 -3.63
C GLU A 23 8.91 -3.16 -2.27
N SER A 24 8.95 -1.85 -1.97
CA SER A 24 9.22 -1.37 -0.61
C SER A 24 8.16 -1.81 0.41
N TRP A 25 7.04 -2.41 -0.02
CA TRP A 25 6.05 -3.08 0.86
C TRP A 25 6.70 -4.02 1.89
N ARG A 26 7.83 -4.65 1.54
CA ARG A 26 8.58 -5.54 2.45
C ARG A 26 9.08 -4.79 3.69
N TYR A 27 9.58 -3.57 3.49
CA TYR A 27 10.07 -2.73 4.58
C TYR A 27 8.91 -2.21 5.43
N PHE A 28 7.80 -1.83 4.82
CA PHE A 28 6.59 -1.45 5.57
C PHE A 28 6.04 -2.61 6.40
N ALA A 29 5.97 -3.82 5.82
CA ALA A 29 5.57 -5.02 6.55
C ALA A 29 6.49 -5.29 7.75
N LEU A 30 7.81 -5.20 7.54
CA LEU A 30 8.79 -5.39 8.61
C LEU A 30 8.67 -4.32 9.70
N MET A 31 8.41 -3.06 9.33
CA MET A 31 8.20 -1.97 10.27
C MET A 31 6.93 -2.09 11.10
N LEU A 32 5.96 -2.90 10.68
CA LEU A 32 4.76 -3.19 11.47
C LEU A 32 5.01 -4.30 12.52
N CYS A 33 6.08 -5.08 12.39
CA CYS A 33 6.38 -6.17 13.31
C CYS A 33 6.65 -5.71 14.77
N PRO A 34 7.46 -4.66 15.05
CA PRO A 34 7.70 -4.24 16.42
C PRO A 34 6.44 -3.74 17.14
N PRO A 35 5.62 -2.84 16.56
CA PRO A 35 4.34 -2.45 17.15
C PRO A 35 3.39 -3.63 17.36
N LEU A 36 3.36 -4.59 16.43
CA LEU A 36 2.54 -5.80 16.53
C LEU A 36 2.98 -6.70 17.68
N TYR A 37 4.28 -6.98 17.78
CA TYR A 37 4.83 -7.77 18.87
C TYR A 37 4.52 -7.14 20.24
N TRP A 38 4.74 -5.83 20.35
CA TRP A 38 4.44 -5.12 21.59
C TRP A 38 2.95 -5.18 21.94
N ALA A 39 2.06 -4.98 20.95
CA ALA A 39 0.61 -5.05 21.14
C ALA A 39 0.19 -6.44 21.67
N LEU A 40 0.70 -7.52 21.07
CA LEU A 40 0.36 -8.89 21.45
C LEU A 40 0.84 -9.28 22.86
N VAL A 41 1.96 -8.73 23.33
CA VAL A 41 2.59 -9.15 24.59
C VAL A 41 2.26 -8.22 25.76
N ASN A 42 2.19 -6.92 25.54
CA ASN A 42 2.20 -5.92 26.62
C ASN A 42 0.92 -5.09 26.70
N ALA A 43 0.17 -4.94 25.61
CA ALA A 43 -0.92 -3.96 25.57
C ALA A 43 -2.20 -4.53 26.19
N GLN A 44 -2.81 -3.77 27.10
CA GLN A 44 -4.12 -4.07 27.68
C GLN A 44 -5.05 -2.86 27.56
N GLY A 45 -6.36 -3.12 27.60
CA GLY A 45 -7.38 -2.07 27.53
C GLY A 45 -7.55 -1.44 26.15
N MET A 46 -8.10 -0.22 26.13
CA MET A 46 -8.57 0.43 24.89
C MET A 46 -7.43 0.80 23.93
N VAL A 47 -6.25 1.14 24.46
CA VAL A 47 -5.04 1.47 23.66
C VAL A 47 -4.60 0.29 22.80
N HIS A 48 -4.71 -0.94 23.33
CA HIS A 48 -4.39 -2.16 22.59
C HIS A 48 -5.27 -2.31 21.34
N ILE A 49 -6.59 -2.13 21.49
CA ILE A 49 -7.56 -2.24 20.40
C ILE A 49 -7.25 -1.21 19.31
N VAL A 50 -6.93 0.03 19.70
CA VAL A 50 -6.59 1.11 18.76
C VAL A 50 -5.32 0.77 17.98
N VAL A 51 -4.24 0.33 18.65
CA VAL A 51 -2.98 -0.03 17.99
C VAL A 51 -3.17 -1.20 17.03
N LEU A 52 -3.89 -2.26 17.43
CA LEU A 52 -4.18 -3.39 16.54
C LEU A 52 -5.04 -2.99 15.34
N ALA A 53 -6.06 -2.15 15.53
CA ALA A 53 -6.89 -1.66 14.43
C ALA A 53 -6.06 -0.86 13.42
N MET A 54 -5.15 0.01 13.89
CA MET A 54 -4.25 0.75 13.02
C MET A 54 -3.27 -0.17 12.28
N ILE A 55 -2.70 -1.17 12.96
CA ILE A 55 -1.83 -2.17 12.31
C ILE A 55 -2.60 -2.96 11.26
N ALA A 56 -3.83 -3.36 11.53
CA ALA A 56 -4.67 -4.06 10.57
C ALA A 56 -4.94 -3.19 9.32
N LEU A 57 -5.28 -1.92 9.50
CA LEU A 57 -5.47 -0.98 8.40
C LEU A 57 -4.19 -0.77 7.58
N ALA A 58 -3.04 -0.58 8.24
CA ALA A 58 -1.76 -0.46 7.57
C ALA A 58 -1.39 -1.74 6.81
N SER A 59 -1.68 -2.90 7.38
CA SER A 59 -1.45 -4.22 6.76
C SER A 59 -2.26 -4.40 5.48
N VAL A 60 -3.50 -3.89 5.43
CA VAL A 60 -4.32 -3.89 4.20
C VAL A 60 -3.67 -3.03 3.10
N LEU A 61 -3.11 -1.87 3.44
CA LEU A 61 -2.40 -1.02 2.47
C LEU A 61 -1.11 -1.67 1.96
N VAL A 62 -0.36 -2.32 2.85
CA VAL A 62 0.86 -3.07 2.50
C VAL A 62 0.54 -4.27 1.61
N TRP A 63 -0.52 -5.02 1.91
CA TRP A 63 -1.00 -6.10 1.05
C TRP A 63 -1.39 -5.59 -0.34
N ARG A 64 -2.06 -4.43 -0.40
CA ARG A 64 -2.45 -3.83 -1.67
C ARG A 64 -1.23 -3.35 -2.49
N LEU A 65 -0.19 -2.84 -1.83
CA LEU A 65 1.09 -2.51 -2.48
C LEU A 65 1.74 -3.74 -3.12
N TRP A 66 1.76 -4.87 -2.39
CA TRP A 66 2.27 -6.13 -2.92
C TRP A 66 1.50 -6.60 -4.15
N LEU A 67 0.17 -6.52 -4.11
CA LEU A 67 -0.69 -6.89 -5.22
C LEU A 67 -0.42 -6.02 -6.46
N ASP A 68 -0.34 -4.71 -6.27
CA ASP A 68 -0.07 -3.75 -7.36
C ASP A 68 1.33 -3.96 -7.94
N ALA A 69 2.36 -4.18 -7.12
CA ALA A 69 3.72 -4.46 -7.60
C ALA A 69 3.74 -5.69 -8.52
N ARG A 70 3.02 -6.75 -8.14
CA ARG A 70 2.93 -7.99 -8.90
C ARG A 70 2.14 -7.82 -10.19
N LEU A 71 1.03 -7.08 -10.14
CA LEU A 71 0.22 -6.72 -11.29
C LEU A 71 1.05 -5.97 -12.34
N PHE A 72 1.77 -4.92 -11.91
CA PHE A 72 2.62 -4.14 -12.80
C PHE A 72 3.81 -4.95 -13.33
N ARG A 73 4.30 -5.98 -12.65
CA ARG A 73 5.37 -6.85 -13.14
C ARG A 73 4.90 -7.83 -14.22
N GLN A 74 3.71 -8.42 -14.08
CA GLN A 74 3.26 -9.51 -14.95
C GLN A 74 2.73 -9.04 -16.31
N ILE A 75 2.32 -7.78 -16.43
CA ILE A 75 1.55 -7.32 -17.59
C ILE A 75 2.42 -6.58 -18.57
N ASN A 76 2.29 -6.92 -19.86
CA ASN A 76 2.96 -6.17 -20.90
C ASN A 76 2.11 -4.97 -21.33
N TRP A 77 2.34 -3.82 -20.70
CA TRP A 77 1.56 -2.60 -20.93
C TRP A 77 1.79 -1.93 -22.30
N SER A 78 2.76 -2.42 -23.10
CA SER A 78 2.93 -2.01 -24.50
C SER A 78 1.87 -2.64 -25.41
N ASP A 79 1.21 -3.71 -24.96
CA ASP A 79 0.13 -4.36 -25.65
C ASP A 79 -1.22 -3.84 -25.13
N ALA A 80 -1.96 -3.17 -26.00
CA ALA A 80 -3.25 -2.58 -25.66
C ALA A 80 -4.30 -3.65 -25.30
N GLU A 81 -4.24 -4.84 -25.91
CA GLU A 81 -5.18 -5.93 -25.71
C GLU A 81 -4.97 -6.59 -24.33
N ALA A 82 -3.70 -6.74 -23.92
CA ALA A 82 -3.34 -7.20 -22.59
C ALA A 82 -3.83 -6.25 -21.48
N GLY A 83 -3.72 -4.94 -21.70
CA GLY A 83 -4.22 -3.92 -20.76
C GLY A 83 -5.75 -3.93 -20.62
N GLN A 84 -6.48 -4.14 -21.71
CA GLN A 84 -7.94 -4.20 -21.71
C GLN A 84 -8.46 -5.47 -21.05
N THR A 85 -7.90 -6.64 -21.38
CA THR A 85 -8.24 -7.93 -20.77
C THR A 85 -8.03 -7.90 -19.26
N LEU A 86 -6.96 -7.25 -18.79
CA LEU A 86 -6.75 -7.04 -17.37
C LEU A 86 -7.82 -6.16 -16.73
N GLY A 87 -8.17 -5.05 -17.38
CA GLY A 87 -9.21 -4.14 -16.89
C GLY A 87 -10.53 -4.86 -16.68
N GLU A 88 -10.88 -5.77 -17.59
CA GLU A 88 -12.05 -6.63 -17.48
C GLU A 88 -11.95 -7.62 -16.33
N ALA A 89 -10.83 -8.35 -16.22
CA ALA A 89 -10.61 -9.30 -15.13
C ALA A 89 -10.68 -8.60 -13.75
N LEU A 90 -10.04 -7.45 -13.61
CA LEU A 90 -10.07 -6.64 -12.39
C LEU A 90 -11.49 -6.12 -12.08
N ALA A 91 -12.24 -5.69 -13.10
CA ALA A 91 -13.60 -5.22 -12.90
C ALA A 91 -14.53 -6.34 -12.39
N ILE A 92 -14.32 -7.58 -12.84
CA ILE A 92 -15.04 -8.77 -12.37
C ILE A 92 -14.64 -9.12 -10.94
N ILE A 93 -13.33 -9.26 -10.67
CA ILE A 93 -12.81 -9.65 -9.35
C ILE A 93 -13.24 -8.67 -8.26
N TRP A 94 -13.16 -7.36 -8.55
CA TRP A 94 -13.45 -6.31 -7.58
C TRP A 94 -14.86 -5.73 -7.68
N GLN A 95 -15.71 -6.27 -8.55
CA GLN A 95 -17.07 -5.80 -8.84
C GLN A 95 -17.14 -4.29 -9.08
N ARG A 96 -16.14 -3.74 -9.77
CA ARG A 96 -16.01 -2.29 -10.01
C ARG A 96 -15.87 -2.03 -11.50
N PRO A 97 -16.97 -1.66 -12.19
CA PRO A 97 -16.96 -1.45 -13.65
C PRO A 97 -16.03 -0.31 -14.09
N ALA A 98 -15.76 0.65 -13.20
CA ALA A 98 -14.80 1.73 -13.44
C ALA A 98 -13.36 1.25 -13.70
N LEU A 99 -12.98 0.03 -13.30
CA LEU A 99 -11.65 -0.52 -13.61
C LEU A 99 -11.53 -1.00 -15.06
N ARG A 100 -12.66 -1.23 -15.76
CA ARG A 100 -12.67 -1.76 -17.13
C ARG A 100 -12.04 -0.81 -18.14
N THR A 101 -12.30 0.49 -18.01
CA THR A 101 -11.84 1.53 -18.93
C THR A 101 -10.70 2.38 -18.37
N MET A 102 -10.21 2.04 -17.17
CA MET A 102 -9.20 2.84 -16.49
C MET A 102 -7.92 2.86 -17.32
N ALA A 103 -7.38 4.04 -17.62
CA ALA A 103 -6.11 4.15 -18.33
C ALA A 103 -4.92 3.72 -17.45
N PHE A 104 -3.81 3.32 -18.07
CA PHE A 104 -2.56 3.02 -17.36
C PHE A 104 -2.14 4.17 -16.44
N GLU A 105 -2.25 5.41 -16.92
CA GLU A 105 -1.95 6.63 -16.16
C GLU A 105 -2.75 6.77 -14.87
N ALA A 106 -4.03 6.38 -14.90
CA ALA A 106 -4.89 6.42 -13.73
C ALA A 106 -4.48 5.33 -12.73
N ARG A 107 -4.08 4.14 -13.20
CA ARG A 107 -3.55 3.07 -12.34
C ARG A 107 -2.20 3.46 -11.72
N TRP A 108 -1.31 4.07 -12.49
CA TRP A 108 -0.03 4.57 -12.01
C TRP A 108 -0.18 5.58 -10.87
N ARG A 109 -1.02 6.60 -11.07
CA ARG A 109 -1.31 7.60 -10.04
C ARG A 109 -1.97 6.98 -8.81
N GLY A 110 -2.84 5.98 -9.02
CA GLY A 110 -3.45 5.20 -7.93
C GLY A 110 -2.40 4.48 -7.07
N ALA A 111 -1.50 3.72 -7.71
CA ALA A 111 -0.43 2.99 -7.03
C ALA A 111 0.56 3.93 -6.32
N SER A 112 0.89 5.06 -6.95
CA SER A 112 1.74 6.09 -6.33
C SER A 112 1.08 6.71 -5.09
N ARG A 113 -0.22 7.00 -5.14
CA ARG A 113 -0.95 7.48 -3.95
C ARG A 113 -1.01 6.43 -2.85
N LEU A 114 -1.21 5.16 -3.22
CA LEU A 114 -1.21 4.05 -2.28
C LEU A 114 0.12 3.93 -1.53
N LEU A 115 1.24 4.11 -2.23
CA LEU A 115 2.58 4.12 -1.63
C LEU A 115 2.70 5.19 -0.54
N HIS A 116 2.28 6.41 -0.83
CA HIS A 116 2.29 7.49 0.16
C HIS A 116 1.34 7.20 1.33
N GLN A 117 0.14 6.69 1.05
CA GLN A 117 -0.82 6.31 2.09
C GLN A 117 -0.28 5.23 3.02
N ALA A 118 0.38 4.20 2.48
CA ALA A 118 1.02 3.15 3.27
C ALA A 118 2.17 3.70 4.12
N GLY A 119 2.97 4.60 3.55
CA GLY A 119 4.02 5.31 4.30
C GLY A 119 3.45 6.11 5.46
N TYR A 120 2.44 6.96 5.19
CA TYR A 120 1.77 7.75 6.24
C TYR A 120 1.13 6.87 7.31
N ALA A 121 0.44 5.79 6.92
CA ALA A 121 -0.15 4.85 7.86
C ALA A 121 0.90 4.19 8.74
N THR A 122 2.04 3.78 8.17
CA THR A 122 3.16 3.20 8.92
C THR A 122 3.73 4.21 9.93
N VAL A 123 3.96 5.45 9.50
CA VAL A 123 4.45 6.52 10.40
C VAL A 123 3.44 6.80 11.53
N MET A 124 2.14 6.84 11.23
CA MET A 124 1.10 7.03 12.25
C MET A 124 1.08 5.88 13.27
N VAL A 125 1.21 4.62 12.81
CA VAL A 125 1.33 3.46 13.72
C VAL A 125 2.52 3.64 14.65
N TRP A 126 3.67 4.07 14.12
CA TRP A 126 4.86 4.32 14.93
C TRP A 126 4.67 5.43 15.96
N ILE A 127 4.08 6.56 15.58
CA ILE A 127 3.82 7.68 16.50
C ILE A 127 2.89 7.24 17.63
N VAL A 128 1.78 6.57 17.30
CA VAL A 128 0.81 6.10 18.30
C VAL A 128 1.41 5.02 19.20
N TRP A 129 2.16 4.08 18.63
CA TRP A 129 2.83 3.03 19.38
C TRP A 129 3.88 3.58 20.35
N LEU A 130 4.77 4.47 19.90
CA LEU A 130 5.78 5.10 20.77
C LEU A 130 5.13 5.97 21.85
N GLY A 131 4.06 6.70 21.51
CA GLY A 131 3.28 7.46 22.47
C GLY A 131 2.64 6.56 23.54
N ALA A 132 2.05 5.43 23.12
CA ALA A 132 1.49 4.44 24.03
C ALA A 132 2.56 3.80 24.91
N MET A 133 3.73 3.45 24.36
CA MET A 133 4.84 2.88 25.11
C MET A 133 5.37 3.86 26.16
N LEU A 134 5.58 5.13 25.79
CA LEU A 134 6.00 6.18 26.72
C LEU A 134 4.98 6.40 27.82
N TRP A 135 3.69 6.40 27.47
CA TRP A 135 2.59 6.53 28.44
C TRP A 135 2.58 5.39 29.45
N VAL A 136 2.71 4.13 28.99
CA VAL A 136 2.78 2.95 29.86
C VAL A 136 4.04 3.01 30.73
N TRP A 137 5.17 3.42 30.17
CA TRP A 137 6.44 3.51 30.90
C TRP A 137 6.45 4.60 31.99
N TRP A 138 5.76 5.72 31.77
CA TRP A 138 5.61 6.79 32.77
C TRP A 138 4.59 6.48 33.89
N GLY A 139 3.94 5.31 33.87
CA GLY A 139 3.12 4.86 35.00
C GLY A 139 1.91 5.75 35.29
N ILE A 140 1.29 6.33 34.26
CA ILE A 140 0.16 7.25 34.45
C ILE A 140 -1.13 6.53 34.91
N PHE A 141 -1.16 5.19 34.98
CA PHE A 141 -2.11 4.45 35.84
C PHE A 141 -1.46 3.16 36.38
N PRO A 142 -1.77 2.75 37.63
CA PRO A 142 -1.33 1.49 38.26
C PRO A 142 -1.88 0.24 37.57
#